data_AF-A0A093QAI0-F1
#
_entry.id   AF-A0A093QAI0-F1
#
_cell.length_a   1.000
_cell.length_b   1.000
_cell.length_c   1.000
_cell.angle_alpha   90.00
_cell.angle_beta   90.00
_cell.angle_gamma   90.00
#
_symmetry.space_group_name_H-M   'P 1'
#
loop_
_entity.id
_entity.type
_entity.pdbx_description
1 polymer ?
#
loop_
_entity_poly.entity_id
_entity_poly.type
_entity_poly.pdbx_seq_one_letter_code
_entity_poly.pdbx_strand_id
1 'polypeptide(L)' 'RVPAGFQNLLEGLVREVLREQPGDVVAFAAQHFQRLLEQRE' A
#
# COMPACT_ATOMS: atom_id res chain seq x y z
N ARG A 1 13.33 -0.57 16.40
CA ARG A 1 12.82 0.77 15.99
C ARG A 1 12.14 0.61 14.64
N VAL A 2 10.98 1.23 14.43
CA VAL A 2 10.30 1.22 13.13
C VAL A 2 11.19 1.94 12.09
N PRO A 3 11.41 1.38 10.89
CA PRO A 3 12.20 2.03 9.86
C PRO A 3 11.62 3.40 9.46
N ALA A 4 12.51 4.35 9.16
CA ALA A 4 12.09 5.63 8.61
C ALA A 4 11.31 5.40 7.30
N GLY A 5 10.17 6.08 7.15
CA GLY A 5 9.31 5.95 5.97
C GLY A 5 8.29 4.80 6.01
N PHE A 6 8.35 3.90 6.99
CA PHE A 6 7.35 2.83 7.12
C PHE A 6 5.94 3.38 7.36
N GLN A 7 5.81 4.41 8.20
CA GLN A 7 4.53 5.07 8.43
C GLN A 7 3.96 5.68 7.15
N ASN A 8 4.78 6.33 6.34
CA ASN A 8 4.36 6.92 5.08
C ASN A 8 3.83 5.87 4.09
N LEU A 9 4.43 4.66 4.07
CA LEU A 9 3.94 3.54 3.26
C LEU A 9 2.55 3.08 3.70
N LEU A 10 2.31 2.99 5.01
CA LEU A 10 1.00 2.62 5.54
C LEU A 10 -0.05 3.69 5.27
N GLU A 11 0.28 4.98 5.45
CA GLU A 11 -0.63 6.08 5.13
C GLU A 11 -1.01 6.10 3.64
N GLY A 12 -0.05 5.82 2.75
CA GLY A 12 -0.29 5.63 1.31
C GLY A 12 -1.27 4.49 1.04
N LEU A 13 -1.03 3.30 1.60
CA LEU A 13 -1.93 2.16 1.45
C LEU A 13 -3.34 2.47 1.97
N VAL A 14 -3.46 3.09 3.15
CA VAL A 14 -4.76 3.40 3.75
C VAL A 14 -5.56 4.36 2.87
N ARG A 15 -4.92 5.39 2.30
CA ARG A 15 -5.57 6.31 1.36
C ARG A 15 -6.15 5.57 0.15
N GLU A 16 -5.40 4.60 -0.36
CA GLU A 16 -5.78 3.81 -1.54
C GLU A 16 -6.91 2.81 -1.23
N VAL A 17 -6.89 2.19 -0.05
CA VAL A 17 -7.98 1.34 0.44
C VAL A 17 -9.27 2.14 0.61
N LEU A 18 -9.20 3.35 1.18
CA LEU A 18 -10.37 4.21 1.32
C LEU A 18 -10.93 4.68 -0.03
N ARG A 19 -10.07 4.84 -1.04
CA ARG A 19 -10.47 5.23 -2.39
C ARG A 19 -11.18 4.11 -3.13
N GLU A 20 -10.60 2.91 -3.13
CA GLU A 20 -11.05 1.78 -3.95
C GLU A 20 -12.09 0.91 -3.23
N GLN A 21 -12.22 1.03 -1.91
CA GLN A 21 -13.12 0.24 -1.06
C GLN A 21 -13.12 -1.27 -1.39
N PRO A 22 -11.94 -1.92 -1.39
CA PRO A 22 -11.84 -3.31 -1.79
C PRO A 22 -12.54 -4.23 -0.80
N GLY A 23 -13.18 -5.29 -1.31
CA GLY A 23 -13.78 -6.34 -0.47
C GLY A 23 -12.73 -7.19 0.27
N ASP A 24 -11.50 -7.26 -0.26
CA ASP A 24 -10.34 -7.91 0.37
C ASP A 24 -9.17 -6.93 0.46
N VAL A 25 -8.96 -6.38 1.66
CA VAL A 25 -7.91 -5.41 1.96
C VAL A 25 -6.51 -6.03 1.87
N VAL A 26 -6.35 -7.31 2.24
CA VAL A 26 -5.04 -7.97 2.26
C VAL A 26 -4.57 -8.24 0.84
N ALA A 27 -5.45 -8.79 -0.01
CA ALA A 27 -5.15 -9.00 -1.42
C ALA A 27 -4.88 -7.68 -2.14
N PHE A 28 -5.67 -6.64 -1.85
CA PHE A 28 -5.45 -5.30 -2.40
C PHE A 28 -4.08 -4.74 -2.02
N ALA A 29 -3.68 -4.84 -0.75
CA ALA A 29 -2.40 -4.35 -0.28
C ALA A 29 -1.22 -5.05 -0.99
N ALA A 30 -1.29 -6.37 -1.15
CA ALA A 30 -0.26 -7.13 -1.87
C ALA A 30 -0.13 -6.64 -3.33
N GLN A 31 -1.25 -6.50 -4.05
CA GLN A 31 -1.26 -5.99 -5.43
C GLN A 31 -0.82 -4.53 -5.52
N HIS A 32 -1.19 -3.70 -4.55
CA HIS A 32 -0.79 -2.30 -4.51
C HIS A 32 0.73 -2.15 -4.36
N PHE A 33 1.33 -2.85 -3.39
CA PHE A 33 2.78 -2.80 -3.22
C PHE A 33 3.56 -3.43 -4.38
N GLN A 34 3.03 -4.49 -5.00
CA GLN A 34 3.61 -5.07 -6.20
C GLN A 34 3.70 -4.05 -7.34
N ARG A 35 2.61 -3.32 -7.63
CA ARG A 35 2.60 -2.24 -8.64
C ARG A 35 3.60 -1.11 -8.30
N LEU A 36 3.73 -0.74 -7.03
CA LEU A 36 4.70 0.26 -6.60
C LEU A 36 6.16 -0.20 -6.71
N LEU A 37 6.43 -1.50 -6.70
CA LEU A 37 7.77 -2.05 -6.97
C LEU A 37 8.06 -2.01 -8.47
N GLU A 38 7.11 -2.46 -9.30
CA GLU A 38 7.23 -2.45 -10.77
C GLU A 38 7.42 -1.03 -11.35
N GLN A 39 6.80 -0.01 -10.75
CA GLN A 39 6.97 1.39 -11.17
C GLN A 39 8.34 1.98 -10.83
N ARG A 40 9.13 1.32 -9.97
CA ARG A 40 10.46 1.77 -9.57
C ARG A 40 11.59 1.08 -10.35
N GLU A 41 11.28 0.04 -11.12
CA GLU A 41 12.17 -0.59 -12.11
C GLU A 41 12.10 0.13 -13.46
#